data_AF-A0A645D587-F1
#
_entry.id   AF-A0A645D587-F1
#
_cell.length_a   1.000
_cell.length_b   1.000
_cell.length_c   1.000
_cell.angle_alpha   90.00
_cell.angle_beta   90.00
_cell.angle_gamma   90.00
#
_symmetry.space_group_name_H-M   'P 1'
#
loop_
_entity.id
_entity.type
_entity.pdbx_description
1 polymer ?
#
loop_
_entity_poly.entity_id
_entity_poly.type
_entity_poly.pdbx_seq_one_letter_code
_entity_poly.pdbx_strand_id
1 'polypeptide(L)'
;MGKLRKSSSVFSQGKYRCLVHDKGMYVFERFNDEMRLIIAVNISSNTVTLNLKENMMEYGKKETSSSFNIKSNEYLILRTINY
;
A
#
# COMPACT_ATOMS: atom_id res chain seq x y z
N MET A 1 -12.98 -4.64 -0.22
CA MET A 1 -12.08 -5.24 0.79
C MET A 1 -12.27 -6.72 1.06
N GLY A 2 -13.49 -7.24 1.27
CA GLY A 2 -13.69 -8.66 1.63
C GLY A 2 -13.13 -9.68 0.62
N LYS A 3 -13.29 -9.41 -0.70
CA LYS A 3 -12.72 -10.25 -1.76
C LYS A 3 -11.19 -10.25 -1.75
N LEU A 4 -10.57 -9.07 -1.67
CA LEU A 4 -9.11 -8.89 -1.61
C LEU A 4 -8.49 -9.62 -0.42
N ARG A 5 -9.09 -9.52 0.78
CA ARG A 5 -8.61 -10.22 1.97
C ARG A 5 -8.67 -11.74 1.84
N LYS A 6 -9.69 -12.27 1.15
CA LYS A 6 -9.84 -13.72 0.93
C LYS A 6 -8.92 -14.25 -0.16
N SER A 7 -8.53 -13.41 -1.12
CA SER A 7 -7.72 -13.82 -2.26
C SER A 7 -6.21 -13.80 -2.02
N SER A 8 -5.73 -13.39 -0.83
CA SER A 8 -4.30 -13.35 -0.54
C SER A 8 -4.01 -13.71 0.91
N SER A 9 -3.17 -14.73 1.10
CA SER A 9 -2.68 -15.20 2.40
C SER A 9 -1.85 -14.14 3.13
N VAL A 10 -1.29 -13.15 2.42
CA VAL A 10 -0.47 -12.10 3.02
C VAL A 10 -1.28 -11.23 4.01
N PHE A 11 -2.59 -11.13 3.86
CA PHE A 11 -3.45 -10.40 4.80
C PHE A 11 -3.65 -11.15 6.12
N SER A 12 -3.70 -12.48 6.10
CA SER A 12 -3.90 -13.31 7.29
C SER A 12 -2.58 -13.69 7.96
N GLN A 13 -1.57 -14.07 7.17
CA GLN A 13 -0.32 -14.67 7.66
C GLN A 13 0.92 -13.81 7.39
N GLY A 14 0.82 -12.80 6.52
CA GLY A 14 1.95 -11.95 6.20
C GLY A 14 2.46 -11.18 7.42
N LYS A 15 3.78 -11.09 7.54
CA LYS A 15 4.47 -10.25 8.52
C LYS A 15 4.07 -8.80 8.32
N TYR A 16 4.20 -8.00 9.38
CA TYR A 16 3.87 -6.58 9.38
C TYR A 16 5.14 -5.75 9.57
N ARG A 17 5.24 -4.63 8.86
CA ARG A 17 6.24 -3.59 9.16
C ARG A 17 5.63 -2.21 8.90
N CYS A 18 5.78 -1.31 9.87
CA CYS A 18 5.44 0.10 9.68
C CYS A 18 6.53 0.78 8.85
N LEU A 19 6.14 1.54 7.83
CA LEU A 19 7.07 2.27 6.96
C LEU A 19 7.07 3.77 7.28
N VAL A 20 5.89 4.37 7.45
CA VAL A 20 5.72 5.79 7.77
C VAL A 20 4.57 5.95 8.76
N HIS A 21 4.79 6.75 9.79
CA HIS A 21 3.74 7.23 10.70
C HIS A 21 4.06 8.68 11.08
N ASP A 22 3.84 9.60 10.15
CA ASP A 22 4.17 11.03 10.32
C ASP A 22 3.17 11.91 9.57
N LYS A 23 2.93 13.13 10.06
CA LYS A 23 2.13 14.20 9.42
C LYS A 23 0.77 13.76 8.85
N GLY A 24 0.08 12.88 9.55
CA GLY A 24 -1.22 12.36 9.11
C GLY A 24 -1.15 11.36 7.96
N MET A 25 0.01 10.76 7.73
CA MET A 25 0.18 9.58 6.88
C MET A 25 0.48 8.36 7.74
N TYR A 26 -0.21 7.27 7.43
CA TYR A 26 0.07 5.96 7.99
C TYR A 26 0.31 4.95 6.87
N VAL A 27 1.55 4.51 6.73
CA VAL A 27 1.99 3.60 5.68
C VAL A 27 2.65 2.39 6.29
N PHE A 28 2.16 1.21 5.93
CA PHE A 28 2.71 -0.05 6.42
C PHE A 28 2.69 -1.10 5.32
N GLU A 29 3.51 -2.12 5.51
CA GLU A 29 3.55 -3.27 4.62
C GLU A 29 3.07 -4.54 5.30
N ARG A 30 2.47 -5.41 4.49
CA ARG A 30 2.22 -6.81 4.79
C ARG A 30 2.97 -7.64 3.78
N PHE A 31 3.80 -8.57 4.23
CA PHE A 31 4.65 -9.35 3.33
C PHE A 31 4.86 -10.78 3.80
N ASN A 32 5.07 -11.67 2.84
CA ASN A 32 5.56 -13.02 3.03
C ASN A 32 6.59 -13.30 1.92
N ASP A 33 6.96 -14.57 1.75
CA ASP A 33 7.98 -14.96 0.77
C ASP A 33 7.48 -14.89 -0.69
N GLU A 34 6.18 -14.66 -0.91
CA GLU A 34 5.55 -14.67 -2.26
C GLU A 34 5.04 -13.29 -2.70
N MET A 35 4.77 -12.39 -1.74
CA MET A 35 4.09 -11.15 -2.02
C MET A 35 4.39 -10.10 -0.95
N ARG A 36 4.48 -8.85 -1.41
CA ARG A 36 4.47 -7.68 -0.55
C ARG A 36 3.36 -6.72 -0.97
N LEU A 37 2.61 -6.28 0.02
CA LEU A 37 1.61 -5.22 -0.09
C LEU A 37 2.05 -4.02 0.70
N ILE A 38 1.87 -2.83 0.14
CA ILE A 38 1.96 -1.56 0.87
C ILE A 38 0.55 -1.00 0.98
N ILE A 39 0.16 -0.62 2.19
CA ILE A 39 -1.10 0.02 2.50
C ILE A 39 -0.77 1.39 3.07
N ALA A 40 -1.20 2.43 2.36
CA ALA A 40 -1.02 3.82 2.76
C ALA A 40 -2.38 4.45 3.03
N VAL A 41 -2.52 5.11 4.18
CA VAL A 41 -3.73 5.80 4.60
C VAL A 41 -3.37 7.25 4.87
N ASN A 42 -4.07 8.17 4.21
CA ASN A 42 -3.95 9.59 4.44
C ASN A 42 -5.07 10.04 5.37
N ILE A 43 -4.74 10.29 6.64
CA ILE A 43 -5.64 10.84 7.65
C ILE A 43 -5.46 12.36 7.82
N SER A 44 -4.65 12.99 6.96
CA SER A 44 -4.48 14.44 6.93
C SER A 44 -5.59 15.12 6.11
N SER A 45 -5.72 16.44 6.27
CA SER A 45 -6.66 17.25 5.49
C SER A 45 -6.21 17.51 4.05
N ASN A 46 -4.96 17.18 3.70
CA ASN A 46 -4.31 17.57 2.45
C ASN A 46 -4.03 16.35 1.58
N THR A 47 -3.92 16.53 0.27
CA THR A 47 -3.36 15.48 -0.61
C THR A 47 -1.89 15.29 -0.30
N VAL A 48 -1.45 14.04 -0.18
CA VAL A 48 -0.04 13.69 0.06
C VAL A 48 0.47 12.82 -1.08
N THR A 49 1.70 13.10 -1.51
CA THR A 49 2.41 12.27 -2.49
C THR A 49 3.29 11.26 -1.77
N LEU A 50 3.02 9.98 -1.98
CA LEU A 50 3.86 8.87 -1.53
C LEU A 50 4.86 8.52 -2.63
N ASN A 51 6.16 8.70 -2.36
CA ASN A 51 7.23 8.29 -3.24
C ASN A 51 7.90 7.01 -2.72
N LEU A 52 8.01 6.01 -3.58
CA LEU A 52 8.63 4.72 -3.30
C LEU A 52 9.93 4.58 -4.10
N LYS A 53 10.85 3.75 -3.60
CA LYS A 53 12.12 3.46 -4.29
C LYS A 53 11.95 2.56 -5.52
N GLU A 54 10.81 1.87 -5.61
CA GLU A 54 10.52 0.89 -6.66
C GLU A 54 9.13 1.14 -7.23
N ASN A 55 8.92 0.68 -8.47
CA ASN A 55 7.60 0.72 -9.09
C ASN A 55 6.70 -0.32 -8.44
N MET A 56 5.49 0.10 -8.07
CA MET A 56 4.45 -0.78 -7.57
C MET A 56 3.18 -0.63 -8.39
N MET A 57 2.32 -1.64 -8.32
CA MET A 57 1.02 -1.63 -8.99
C MET A 57 -0.07 -1.31 -7.97
N GLU A 58 -0.89 -0.32 -8.28
CA GLU A 58 -2.10 -0.05 -7.49
C GLU A 58 -3.12 -1.18 -7.67
N TYR A 59 -3.69 -1.63 -6.56
CA TYR A 59 -4.68 -2.69 -6.59
C TYR A 59 -5.90 -2.29 -7.43
N GLY A 60 -6.25 -3.14 -8.41
CA GLY A 60 -7.36 -2.88 -9.34
C GLY A 60 -6.96 -2.07 -10.58
N LYS A 61 -5.72 -1.60 -10.67
CA LYS A 61 -5.15 -0.97 -11.87
C LYS A 61 -4.10 -1.89 -12.52
N LYS A 62 -3.80 -1.61 -13.79
CA LYS A 62 -2.76 -2.30 -14.57
C LYS A 62 -1.47 -1.50 -14.68
N GLU A 63 -1.53 -0.20 -14.38
CA GLU A 63 -0.40 0.70 -14.47
C GLU A 63 0.45 0.64 -13.19
N THR A 64 1.73 0.94 -13.38
CA THR A 64 2.75 0.87 -12.33
C THR A 64 3.38 2.25 -12.19
N SER A 65 3.61 2.67 -10.95
CA SER A 65 4.26 3.94 -10.64
C SER A 65 5.14 3.80 -9.40
N SER A 66 6.10 4.70 -9.23
CA SER A 66 6.83 4.89 -7.98
C SER A 66 6.30 6.08 -7.15
N SER A 67 5.41 6.89 -7.73
CA SER A 67 4.82 8.07 -7.09
C SER A 67 3.30 8.03 -7.16
N PHE A 68 2.65 8.21 -6.01
CA PHE A 68 1.20 8.11 -5.89
C PHE A 68 0.64 9.26 -5.06
N ASN A 69 -0.39 9.92 -5.59
CA ASN A 69 -1.13 10.93 -4.85
C ASN A 69 -2.28 10.27 -4.09
N ILE A 70 -2.33 10.49 -2.78
CA ILE A 70 -3.37 9.99 -1.90
C ILE A 70 -4.14 11.20 -1.39
N LYS A 71 -5.41 11.32 -1.76
CA LYS A 71 -6.24 12.46 -1.33
C LYS A 71 -6.52 12.39 0.16
N SER A 72 -6.95 13.52 0.71
CA SER A 72 -7.42 13.65 2.09
C SER A 72 -8.43 12.56 2.43
N ASN A 73 -8.22 11.87 3.55
CA ASN A 73 -9.06 10.77 4.06
C ASN A 73 -9.22 9.55 3.13
N GLU A 74 -8.33 9.39 2.14
CA GLU A 74 -8.30 8.21 1.27
C GLU A 74 -7.17 7.24 1.66
N TYR A 75 -7.25 6.04 1.09
CA TYR A 75 -6.22 5.02 1.22
C TYR A 75 -5.79 4.53 -0.17
N LEU A 76 -4.60 3.95 -0.20
CA LEU A 76 -3.99 3.35 -1.37
C LEU A 76 -3.46 1.97 -0.99
N ILE A 77 -3.75 0.96 -1.82
CA ILE A 77 -3.18 -0.38 -1.68
C ILE A 77 -2.33 -0.66 -2.91
N LEU A 78 -1.07 -0.97 -2.67
CA LEU A 78 -0.08 -1.28 -3.69
C LEU A 78 0.41 -2.72 -3.51
N ARG A 79 0.76 -3.36 -4.62
CA ARG A 79 1.38 -4.68 -4.65
C ARG A 79 2.65 -4.67 -5.51
N THR A 80 3.60 -5.52 -5.15
CA THR A 80 4.77 -5.80 -6.00
C THR A 80 4.35 -6.44 -7.32
N ILE A 81 5.10 -6.14 -8.38
CA ILE A 81 4.83 -6.66 -9.74
C ILE A 81 5.48 -8.04 -9.91
N ASN A 82 6.65 -8.24 -9.31
CA ASN A 82 7.39 -9.51 -9.26
C ASN A 82 7.91 -9.70 -7.82
N TYR A 83 7.77 -10.90 -7.26
CA TYR A 83 8.41 -11.31 -6.00
C TYR A 83 9.15 -12.61 -6.26
#